data_AF-A0A0J6C8Z6-F1
#
_entry.id   AF-A0A0J6C8Z6-F1
#
_cell.length_a   1.000
_cell.length_b   1.000
_cell.length_c   1.000
_cell.angle_alpha   90.00
_cell.angle_beta   90.00
_cell.angle_gamma   90.00
#
_symmetry.space_group_name_H-M   'P 1'
#
loop_
_entity.id
_entity.type
_entity.pdbx_description
1 polymer ?
#
loop_
_entity_poly.entity_id
_entity_poly.type
_entity_poly.pdbx_seq_one_letter_code
_entity_poly.pdbx_strand_id
1 'polypeptide(L)'
;MNSVKSIFIVVALGLCLIGTSSCKGKSGQKDSKESETRTTVQTTLFDKSLPEIKELVEGKWELVSGQNTTQLCEFENTFIQFNGDKYVWTEEGKDEPGDLNWRKADTGAGYEAYLMDVFLETSPSYPLAIKGDTLFIQDCTETAYKYTLVRR
;
A
#
# COMPACT_ATOMS: atom_id res chain seq x y z
N MET A 1 26.85 5.65 -64.03
CA MET A 1 28.02 6.48 -63.67
C MET A 1 27.63 7.94 -63.84
N ASN A 2 28.03 8.76 -62.87
CA ASN A 2 27.92 10.23 -62.78
C ASN A 2 26.59 10.72 -62.17
N SER A 3 26.52 11.59 -61.16
CA SER A 3 27.34 11.93 -59.98
C SER A 3 26.54 13.02 -59.26
N VAL A 4 26.44 12.89 -57.93
CA VAL A 4 25.73 13.77 -56.98
C VAL A 4 26.27 15.21 -56.98
N LYS A 5 25.43 16.19 -56.60
CA LYS A 5 25.74 17.41 -55.79
C LYS A 5 24.42 18.15 -55.45
N SER A 6 23.85 18.05 -54.26
CA SER A 6 24.21 18.72 -52.98
C SER A 6 24.13 20.25 -53.02
N ILE A 7 23.00 20.81 -52.54
CA ILE A 7 22.84 22.13 -51.90
C ILE A 7 21.54 22.03 -51.04
N PHE A 8 21.35 22.50 -49.80
CA PHE A 8 21.84 23.63 -49.02
C PHE A 8 21.87 23.30 -47.51
N ILE A 9 22.77 23.96 -46.80
CA ILE A 9 22.86 24.06 -45.33
C ILE A 9 21.84 25.11 -44.85
N VAL A 10 21.07 24.79 -43.80
CA VAL A 10 20.56 25.77 -42.83
C VAL A 10 20.71 25.17 -41.42
N VAL A 11 21.55 25.83 -40.62
CA VAL A 11 21.68 25.65 -39.17
C VAL A 11 20.60 26.49 -38.50
N ALA A 12 19.87 25.92 -37.54
CA ALA A 12 19.20 26.67 -36.49
C ALA A 12 19.18 25.84 -35.20
N LEU A 13 19.95 26.31 -34.23
CA LEU A 13 19.91 25.90 -32.83
C LEU A 13 18.54 26.20 -32.23
N GLY A 14 18.03 25.29 -31.40
CA GLY A 14 16.86 25.53 -30.56
C GLY A 14 16.78 24.50 -29.44
N LEU A 15 17.38 24.83 -28.29
CA LEU A 15 17.05 24.19 -27.01
C LEU A 15 15.57 24.48 -26.70
N CYS A 16 14.79 23.44 -26.41
CA CYS A 16 13.64 23.53 -25.52
C CYS A 16 13.67 22.35 -24.54
N LEU A 17 13.72 22.71 -23.27
CA LEU A 17 13.58 21.86 -22.09
C LEU A 17 12.09 21.55 -21.84
N ILE A 18 11.84 20.36 -21.27
CA ILE A 18 10.66 19.95 -20.46
C ILE A 18 9.35 19.64 -21.18
N GLY A 19 8.72 18.52 -20.79
CA GLY A 19 7.32 18.18 -21.04
C GLY A 19 7.10 16.66 -20.99
N THR A 20 7.00 16.04 -19.80
CA THR A 20 5.75 15.70 -19.09
C THR A 20 4.80 14.75 -19.82
N SER A 21 4.36 13.74 -19.05
CA SER A 21 3.11 12.99 -19.16
C SER A 21 2.87 12.19 -20.45
N SER A 22 2.90 10.85 -20.32
CA SER A 22 2.08 9.99 -21.16
C SER A 22 1.34 8.97 -20.33
N CYS A 23 0.10 9.31 -19.97
CA CYS A 23 -0.93 8.33 -19.70
C CYS A 23 -1.25 7.58 -21.01
N LYS A 24 -1.07 6.26 -21.05
CA LYS A 24 -1.89 5.38 -21.91
C LYS A 24 -1.80 3.89 -21.58
N GLY A 25 -2.90 3.35 -21.06
CA GLY A 25 -3.66 2.25 -21.66
C GLY A 25 -3.05 0.84 -21.76
N LYS A 26 -3.57 -0.06 -20.92
CA LYS A 26 -3.82 -1.51 -21.08
C LYS A 26 -3.05 -2.30 -22.15
N SER A 27 -2.32 -3.34 -21.73
CA SER A 27 -2.65 -4.76 -21.99
C SER A 27 -1.53 -5.69 -21.48
N GLY A 28 -1.87 -6.94 -21.14
CA GLY A 28 -0.88 -8.03 -21.08
C GLY A 28 -0.95 -8.93 -19.85
N GLN A 29 -1.80 -9.94 -19.93
CA GLN A 29 -1.86 -11.10 -19.05
C GLN A 29 -0.51 -11.86 -19.03
N LYS A 30 -0.08 -12.32 -17.85
CA LYS A 30 0.83 -13.45 -17.70
C LYS A 30 0.37 -14.32 -16.54
N ASP A 31 -0.07 -15.52 -16.88
CA ASP A 31 -0.39 -16.58 -15.95
C ASP A 31 0.87 -17.06 -15.21
N SER A 32 0.76 -17.32 -13.91
CA SER A 32 1.64 -18.26 -13.20
C SER A 32 0.92 -18.81 -11.97
N LYS A 33 0.55 -20.08 -12.07
CA LYS A 33 0.54 -21.14 -11.03
C LYS A 33 -0.12 -20.84 -9.68
N GLU A 34 -1.27 -21.49 -9.51
CA GLU A 34 -1.59 -22.38 -8.37
C GLU A 34 -1.10 -21.91 -7.01
N SER A 35 -1.96 -21.19 -6.30
CA SER A 35 -1.97 -21.21 -4.85
C SER A 35 -3.38 -21.56 -4.42
N GLU A 36 -3.42 -22.64 -3.65
CA GLU A 36 -4.46 -23.27 -2.85
C GLU A 36 -5.78 -22.51 -2.69
N THR A 37 -6.87 -23.27 -2.56
CA THR A 37 -8.23 -22.81 -2.29
C THR A 37 -8.28 -22.04 -0.96
N ARG A 38 -7.74 -20.83 -0.96
CA ARG A 38 -7.69 -19.94 0.18
C ARG A 38 -9.11 -19.47 0.38
N THR A 39 -9.73 -19.92 1.47
CA THR A 39 -11.04 -19.44 1.89
C THR A 39 -11.02 -17.92 1.82
N THR A 40 -11.79 -17.35 0.89
CA THR A 40 -11.81 -15.89 0.68
C THR A 40 -12.50 -15.27 1.89
N VAL A 41 -11.71 -14.89 2.90
CA VAL A 41 -12.24 -14.24 4.10
C VAL A 41 -12.70 -12.84 3.68
N GLN A 42 -13.98 -12.55 3.92
CA GLN A 42 -14.53 -11.22 3.73
C GLN A 42 -15.23 -10.81 5.03
N THR A 43 -14.59 -9.96 5.82
CA THR A 43 -15.11 -9.60 7.14
C THR A 43 -14.59 -8.23 7.60
N THR A 44 -15.40 -7.52 8.38
CA THR A 44 -14.99 -6.36 9.16
C THR A 44 -14.20 -6.81 10.38
N LEU A 45 -13.30 -5.98 10.88
CA LEU A 45 -12.45 -6.33 12.03
C LEU A 45 -12.82 -5.57 13.31
N PHE A 46 -13.51 -4.43 13.20
CA PHE A 46 -13.83 -3.58 14.36
C PHE A 46 -14.81 -4.23 15.36
N ASP A 47 -15.61 -5.20 14.92
CA ASP A 47 -16.58 -5.95 15.74
C ASP A 47 -16.02 -7.26 16.32
N LYS A 48 -14.76 -7.58 16.02
CA LYS A 48 -14.11 -8.84 16.42
C LYS A 48 -13.37 -8.73 17.75
N SER A 49 -13.13 -9.89 18.36
CA SER A 49 -12.27 -9.99 19.53
C SER A 49 -10.79 -9.77 19.15
N LEU A 50 -9.97 -9.27 20.07
CA LEU A 50 -8.54 -9.06 19.79
C LEU A 50 -7.80 -10.34 19.35
N PRO A 51 -8.02 -11.52 19.97
CA PRO A 51 -7.40 -12.76 19.48
C PRO A 51 -7.77 -13.09 18.03
N GLU A 52 -9.04 -12.91 17.66
CA GLU A 52 -9.52 -13.15 16.29
C GLU A 52 -8.93 -12.15 15.30
N ILE A 53 -8.82 -10.86 15.68
CA ILE A 53 -8.15 -9.85 14.87
C ILE A 53 -6.69 -10.26 14.62
N LYS A 54 -5.96 -10.64 15.68
CA LYS A 54 -4.55 -11.06 15.60
C LYS A 54 -4.36 -12.24 14.65
N GLU A 55 -5.20 -13.26 14.75
CA GLU A 55 -5.18 -14.44 13.85
C GLU A 55 -5.42 -14.03 12.39
N LEU A 56 -6.39 -13.14 12.15
CA LEU A 56 -6.76 -12.71 10.81
C LEU A 56 -5.68 -11.83 10.14
N VAL A 57 -5.03 -10.94 10.90
CA VAL A 57 -3.99 -10.05 10.38
C VAL A 57 -2.61 -10.70 10.32
N GLU A 58 -2.40 -11.84 10.98
CA GLU A 58 -1.11 -12.53 11.01
C GLU A 58 -0.56 -12.81 9.59
N GLY A 59 0.76 -12.63 9.46
CA GLY A 59 1.50 -12.90 8.24
C GLY A 59 2.10 -11.65 7.60
N LYS A 60 2.69 -11.85 6.42
CA LYS A 60 3.38 -10.81 5.66
C LYS A 60 2.45 -10.14 4.66
N TRP A 61 2.53 -8.83 4.61
CA TRP A 61 1.75 -7.96 3.75
C TRP A 61 2.65 -6.93 3.10
N GLU A 62 2.35 -6.56 1.87
CA GLU A 62 2.93 -5.40 1.21
C GLU A 62 1.98 -4.23 1.35
N LEU A 63 2.48 -3.09 1.82
CA LEU A 63 1.75 -1.83 1.77
C LEU A 63 1.82 -1.32 0.33
N VAL A 64 0.66 -1.22 -0.34
CA VAL A 64 0.60 -0.81 -1.75
C VAL A 64 0.06 0.61 -1.92
N SER A 65 -0.81 1.06 -1.01
CA SER A 65 -1.33 2.42 -1.07
C SER A 65 -1.87 2.93 0.26
N GLY A 66 -1.95 4.25 0.38
CA GLY A 66 -2.69 4.97 1.40
C GLY A 66 -3.56 6.02 0.70
N GLN A 67 -4.85 6.07 1.02
CA GLN A 67 -5.77 7.02 0.41
C GLN A 67 -6.64 7.74 1.46
N ASN A 68 -6.85 9.04 1.25
CA ASN A 68 -7.90 9.81 1.91
C ASN A 68 -8.76 10.53 0.84
N THR A 69 -9.58 11.50 1.25
CA THR A 69 -10.51 12.21 0.35
C THR A 69 -9.81 13.12 -0.67
N THR A 70 -8.55 13.49 -0.45
CA THR A 70 -7.82 14.48 -1.26
C THR A 70 -6.57 13.92 -1.91
N GLN A 71 -6.00 12.83 -1.38
CA GLN A 71 -4.69 12.31 -1.75
C GLN A 71 -4.68 10.79 -1.84
N LEU A 72 -3.91 10.30 -2.82
CA LEU A 72 -3.50 8.90 -2.96
C LEU A 72 -1.98 8.86 -2.93
N CYS A 73 -1.44 8.01 -2.07
CA CYS A 73 -0.02 7.67 -1.98
C CYS A 73 0.15 6.21 -2.40
N GLU A 74 1.14 5.94 -3.23
CA GLU A 74 1.54 4.58 -3.63
C GLU A 74 2.89 4.26 -2.99
N PHE A 75 3.04 3.01 -2.58
CA PHE A 75 4.24 2.52 -1.92
C PHE A 75 4.80 1.35 -2.74
N GLU A 76 6.13 1.25 -2.82
CA GLU A 76 6.82 0.17 -3.52
C GLU A 76 7.85 -0.45 -2.58
N ASN A 77 7.93 -1.79 -2.57
CA ASN A 77 8.90 -2.53 -1.75
C ASN A 77 8.80 -2.23 -0.24
N THR A 78 7.60 -1.87 0.23
CA THR A 78 7.29 -1.63 1.63
C THR A 78 6.44 -2.77 2.16
N PHE A 79 6.91 -3.45 3.21
CA PHE A 79 6.24 -4.61 3.77
C PHE A 79 6.04 -4.47 5.28
N ILE A 80 5.04 -5.18 5.78
CA ILE A 80 4.83 -5.40 7.19
C ILE A 80 4.51 -6.86 7.46
N GLN A 81 5.17 -7.45 8.44
CA GLN A 81 4.84 -8.78 8.94
C GLN A 81 4.27 -8.69 10.35
N PHE A 82 3.00 -9.03 10.51
CA PHE A 82 2.34 -9.07 11.81
C PHE A 82 2.54 -10.43 12.47
N ASN A 83 2.85 -10.41 13.78
CA ASN A 83 2.99 -11.59 14.63
C ASN A 83 2.47 -11.27 16.04
N GLY A 84 1.17 -11.46 16.24
CA GLY A 84 0.49 -11.24 17.51
C GLY A 84 0.57 -9.79 18.01
N ASP A 85 1.45 -9.54 18.97
CA ASP A 85 1.68 -8.22 19.58
C ASP A 85 2.82 -7.44 18.92
N LYS A 86 3.50 -8.04 17.94
CA LYS A 86 4.68 -7.47 17.27
C LYS A 86 4.46 -7.32 15.78
N TYR A 87 5.28 -6.47 15.18
CA TYR A 87 5.45 -6.42 13.73
C TYR A 87 6.92 -6.27 13.34
N VAL A 88 7.21 -6.53 12.07
CA VAL A 88 8.46 -6.13 11.41
C VAL A 88 8.08 -5.30 10.20
N TRP A 89 8.51 -4.04 10.18
CA TRP A 89 8.46 -3.18 9.00
C TRP A 89 9.68 -3.44 8.14
N THR A 90 9.49 -3.65 6.84
CA THR A 90 10.60 -3.80 5.90
C THR A 90 10.48 -2.75 4.81
N GLU A 91 11.48 -1.88 4.72
CA GLU A 91 11.58 -0.87 3.66
C GLU A 91 13.01 -0.85 3.13
N GLU A 92 13.15 -0.86 1.80
CA GLU A 92 14.46 -0.92 1.13
C GLU A 92 15.37 -2.07 1.64
N GLY A 93 14.76 -3.19 2.06
CA GLY A 93 15.47 -4.35 2.58
C GLY A 93 16.00 -4.21 4.01
N LYS A 94 15.60 -3.17 4.75
CA LYS A 94 15.91 -3.00 6.17
C LYS A 94 14.71 -3.36 7.01
N ASP A 95 14.95 -4.20 8.01
CA ASP A 95 13.92 -4.64 8.95
C ASP A 95 13.94 -3.78 10.22
N GLU A 96 12.78 -3.26 10.57
CA GLU A 96 12.54 -2.45 11.77
C GLU A 96 11.43 -3.13 12.61
N PRO A 97 11.80 -3.85 13.68
CA PRO A 97 10.81 -4.50 14.55
C PRO A 97 10.11 -3.46 15.42
N GLY A 98 8.82 -3.68 15.68
CA GLY A 98 8.02 -2.84 16.58
C GLY A 98 6.97 -3.62 17.36
N ASP A 99 6.37 -2.95 18.34
CA ASP A 99 5.27 -3.45 19.16
C ASP A 99 3.97 -2.73 18.77
N LEU A 100 2.87 -3.48 18.64
CA LEU A 100 1.59 -2.93 18.18
C LEU A 100 0.80 -2.21 19.27
N ASN A 101 1.11 -2.42 20.55
CA ASN A 101 0.45 -1.78 21.70
C ASN A 101 -1.09 -1.75 21.58
N TRP A 102 -1.67 -2.94 21.36
CA TRP A 102 -3.10 -3.12 21.15
C TRP A 102 -3.93 -2.54 22.30
N ARG A 103 -4.91 -1.69 21.98
CA ARG A 103 -5.82 -1.10 22.97
C ARG A 103 -7.18 -0.85 22.36
N LYS A 104 -8.25 -1.15 23.11
CA LYS A 104 -9.61 -0.82 22.68
C LYS A 104 -9.88 0.65 23.01
N ALA A 105 -10.23 1.46 22.02
CA ALA A 105 -10.51 2.88 22.19
C ALA A 105 -11.38 3.41 21.04
N ASP A 106 -11.88 4.64 21.22
CA ASP A 106 -12.62 5.37 20.18
C ASP A 106 -11.72 5.67 18.97
N THR A 107 -12.28 5.49 17.77
CA THR A 107 -11.55 5.65 16.50
C THR A 107 -11.56 7.09 15.97
N GLY A 108 -12.34 8.00 16.57
CA GLY A 108 -12.70 9.29 15.99
C GLY A 108 -13.80 9.22 14.92
N ALA A 109 -14.19 8.01 14.48
CA ALA A 109 -15.23 7.79 13.47
C ALA A 109 -16.60 7.43 14.08
N GLY A 110 -16.77 7.59 15.40
CA GLY A 110 -18.03 7.34 16.12
C GLY A 110 -18.25 5.89 16.56
N TYR A 111 -17.18 5.09 16.60
CA TYR A 111 -17.19 3.73 17.14
C TYR A 111 -15.83 3.36 17.74
N GLU A 112 -15.82 2.37 18.63
CA GLU A 112 -14.59 1.81 19.21
C GLU A 112 -14.05 0.67 18.34
N ALA A 113 -12.71 0.56 18.29
CA ALA A 113 -12.01 -0.57 17.71
C ALA A 113 -10.74 -0.88 18.51
N TYR A 114 -10.06 -1.99 18.18
CA TYR A 114 -8.71 -2.23 18.67
C TYR A 114 -7.71 -1.43 17.84
N LEU A 115 -7.13 -0.42 18.47
CA LEU A 115 -6.08 0.43 17.92
C LEU A 115 -4.72 -0.26 18.06
N MET A 116 -3.83 0.03 17.11
CA MET A 116 -2.44 -0.42 17.05
C MET A 116 -1.53 0.70 16.55
N ASP A 117 -0.30 0.72 17.06
CA ASP A 117 0.73 1.70 16.68
C ASP A 117 1.61 1.06 15.60
N VAL A 118 1.24 1.26 14.33
CA VAL A 118 1.85 0.54 13.20
C VAL A 118 2.49 1.45 12.14
N PHE A 119 1.93 2.64 11.89
CA PHE A 119 2.43 3.55 10.85
C PHE A 119 3.07 4.82 11.42
N LEU A 120 2.50 5.34 12.51
CA LEU A 120 2.95 6.55 13.17
C LEU A 120 2.96 6.30 14.66
N GLU A 121 4.12 6.41 15.32
CA GLU A 121 4.23 6.25 16.78
C GLU A 121 3.27 7.18 17.54
N THR A 122 3.01 8.36 17.00
CA THR A 122 2.18 9.39 17.63
C THR A 122 0.71 9.31 17.26
N SER A 123 0.32 8.40 16.35
CA SER A 123 -1.06 8.32 15.85
C SER A 123 -1.46 6.86 15.60
N PRO A 124 -2.37 6.30 16.42
CA PRO A 124 -2.81 4.93 16.22
C PRO A 124 -3.52 4.73 14.90
N SER A 125 -3.59 3.47 14.49
CA SER A 125 -4.44 2.98 13.42
C SER A 125 -5.25 1.79 13.89
N TYR A 126 -6.23 1.35 13.12
CA TYR A 126 -6.99 0.14 13.44
C TYR A 126 -7.21 -0.72 12.18
N PRO A 127 -7.20 -2.05 12.32
CA PRO A 127 -7.62 -2.93 11.24
C PRO A 127 -9.11 -2.70 10.95
N LEU A 128 -9.45 -2.39 9.70
CA LEU A 128 -10.81 -2.09 9.28
C LEU A 128 -11.52 -3.35 8.76
N ALA A 129 -10.90 -4.04 7.79
CA ALA A 129 -11.49 -5.19 7.12
C ALA A 129 -10.44 -6.03 6.38
N ILE A 130 -10.77 -7.30 6.15
CA ILE A 130 -10.06 -8.18 5.21
C ILE A 130 -11.02 -8.58 4.09
N LYS A 131 -10.51 -8.59 2.86
CA LYS A 131 -11.20 -9.05 1.64
C LYS A 131 -10.24 -9.92 0.84
N GLY A 132 -10.31 -11.23 1.02
CA GLY A 132 -9.37 -12.19 0.44
C GLY A 132 -7.94 -11.89 0.91
N ASP A 133 -7.05 -11.64 -0.05
CA ASP A 133 -5.65 -11.29 0.21
C ASP A 133 -5.42 -9.79 0.45
N THR A 134 -6.48 -9.00 0.66
CA THR A 134 -6.36 -7.57 0.95
C THR A 134 -6.75 -7.26 2.39
N LEU A 135 -5.85 -6.60 3.12
CA LEU A 135 -6.09 -6.02 4.44
C LEU A 135 -6.24 -4.50 4.30
N PHE A 136 -7.24 -3.95 4.96
CA PHE A 136 -7.42 -2.50 5.09
C PHE A 136 -7.14 -2.09 6.53
N ILE A 137 -6.28 -1.10 6.71
CA ILE A 137 -5.99 -0.45 7.99
C ILE A 137 -6.33 1.03 7.83
N GLN A 138 -6.87 1.67 8.85
CA GLN A 138 -7.18 3.09 8.82
C GLN A 138 -6.52 3.80 10.00
N ASP A 139 -5.88 4.96 9.76
CA ASP A 139 -5.37 5.78 10.86
C ASP A 139 -6.50 6.53 11.59
N CYS A 140 -6.22 6.90 12.83
CA CYS A 140 -7.10 7.73 13.66
C CYS A 140 -6.80 9.23 13.55
N THR A 141 -6.05 9.66 12.52
CA THR A 141 -5.73 11.08 12.35
C THR A 141 -6.91 11.83 11.74
N GLU A 142 -6.86 13.17 11.74
CA GLU A 142 -7.83 13.99 11.01
C GLU A 142 -7.84 13.69 9.50
N THR A 143 -6.73 13.19 8.97
CA THR A 143 -6.63 12.82 7.55
C THR A 143 -7.26 11.47 7.24
N ALA A 144 -7.42 10.61 8.25
CA ALA A 144 -8.09 9.32 8.18
C ALA A 144 -7.61 8.46 7.01
N TYR A 145 -6.28 8.36 6.79
CA TYR A 145 -5.76 7.56 5.68
C TYR A 145 -6.19 6.11 5.83
N LYS A 146 -6.72 5.58 4.74
CA LYS A 146 -6.99 4.17 4.57
C LYS A 146 -5.87 3.53 3.79
N TYR A 147 -5.12 2.68 4.46
CA TYR A 147 -4.03 1.90 3.91
C TYR A 147 -4.56 0.58 3.34
N THR A 148 -4.07 0.23 2.16
CA THR A 148 -4.34 -1.03 1.48
C THR A 148 -3.08 -1.86 1.51
N LEU A 149 -3.19 -3.07 2.05
CA LEU A 149 -2.11 -4.03 2.13
C LEU A 149 -2.50 -5.32 1.41
N VAL A 150 -1.57 -5.90 0.66
CA VAL A 150 -1.78 -7.13 -0.10
C VAL A 150 -0.90 -8.24 0.46
N ARG A 151 -1.48 -9.40 0.69
CA ARG A 151 -0.80 -10.54 1.29
C ARG A 151 0.33 -11.04 0.40
N ARG A 152 1.45 -11.43 1.02
CA ARG A 152 2.66 -11.96 0.36
C ARG A 152 3.05 -13.33 0.90
#